data_AF-A0A4R5C550-F1
#
_entry.id   AF-A0A4R5C550-F1
#
_cell.length_a   1.000
_cell.length_b   1.000
_cell.length_c   1.000
_cell.angle_alpha   90.00
_cell.angle_beta   90.00
_cell.angle_gamma   90.00
#
_symmetry.space_group_name_H-M   'P 1'
#
loop_
_entity.id
_entity.type
_entity.pdbx_description
1 polymer ?
#
loop_
_entity_poly.entity_id
_entity_poly.type
_entity_poly.pdbx_seq_one_letter_code
_entity_poly.pdbx_strand_id
1 'polypeptide(L)'
;MKTAEYSKSAKGEGFQFNVTPAPKIIGGCAGIMFILLLAFFVAMILSTINTVVGTIAFIGIAAWGFLKMDMRKKNHRRPSSFFVNPEKIEVNGQNISTSSIHRLIIRNAYDKSPNIQLTGQTVPTGVGIGYDIRNMLEQISYSLEVETGGKATQLAGGMDDVTANGLYTDVSQVLGL
;
A
#
# COMPACT_ATOMS: atom_id res chain seq x y z
N MET A 1 6.11 12.89 8.17
CA MET A 1 5.04 11.88 7.94
C MET A 1 5.33 10.70 8.84
N LYS A 2 4.33 10.07 9.47
CA LYS A 2 4.57 8.80 10.16
C LYS A 2 4.97 7.77 9.11
N THR A 3 6.20 7.32 9.16
CA THR A 3 6.74 6.27 8.31
C THR A 3 6.14 4.93 8.73
N ALA A 4 6.15 3.92 7.86
CA ALA A 4 5.78 2.56 8.29
C ALA A 4 6.69 2.15 9.46
N GLU A 5 6.20 1.31 10.36
CA GLU A 5 6.96 0.87 11.52
C GLU A 5 6.75 -0.62 11.75
N TYR A 6 7.78 -1.28 12.29
CA TYR A 6 7.65 -2.65 12.76
C TYR A 6 8.18 -2.75 14.19
N SER A 7 7.57 -3.67 14.95
CA SER A 7 8.02 -4.02 16.29
C SER A 7 8.42 -5.49 16.32
N LYS A 8 9.58 -5.77 16.90
CA LYS A 8 10.08 -7.11 17.16
C LYS A 8 9.84 -7.46 18.63
N SER A 9 9.21 -8.59 18.90
CA SER A 9 9.00 -9.10 20.26
C SER A 9 9.49 -10.54 20.36
N ALA A 10 10.30 -10.84 21.38
CA ALA A 10 10.73 -12.21 21.62
C ALA A 10 9.53 -13.09 22.00
N LYS A 11 9.41 -14.27 21.39
CA LYS A 11 8.34 -15.23 21.65
C LYS A 11 8.90 -16.64 21.55
N GLY A 12 9.12 -17.29 22.69
CA GLY A 12 9.77 -18.61 22.74
C GLY A 12 11.17 -18.55 22.14
N GLU A 13 11.45 -19.45 21.21
CA GLU A 13 12.76 -19.57 20.52
C GLU A 13 12.91 -18.65 19.30
N GLY A 14 11.91 -17.80 19.02
CA GLY A 14 11.93 -16.92 17.86
C GLY A 14 11.43 -15.51 18.17
N PHE A 15 11.08 -14.78 17.11
CA PHE A 15 10.60 -13.42 17.19
C PHE A 15 9.25 -13.26 16.48
N GLN A 16 8.32 -12.60 17.17
CA GLN A 16 7.10 -12.11 16.59
C GLN A 16 7.36 -10.73 15.99
N PHE A 17 7.11 -10.58 14.70
CA PHE A 17 7.13 -9.31 14.01
C PHE A 17 5.70 -8.80 13.83
N ASN A 18 5.45 -7.57 14.27
CA ASN A 18 4.21 -6.86 13.98
C ASN A 18 4.56 -5.64 13.13
N VAL A 19 3.96 -5.56 11.96
CA VAL A 19 4.21 -4.49 10.99
C VAL A 19 2.96 -3.64 10.86
N THR A 20 3.13 -2.35 11.07
CA THR A 20 2.10 -1.33 10.88
C THR A 20 2.38 -0.64 9.54
N PRO A 21 1.47 -0.75 8.55
CA PRO A 21 1.67 -0.11 7.26
C PRO A 21 1.66 1.42 7.41
N ALA A 22 2.26 2.10 6.44
CA ALA A 22 2.26 3.55 6.36
C ALA A 22 0.82 4.12 6.48
N PRO A 23 0.64 5.36 6.97
CA PRO A 23 -0.67 5.98 7.04
C PRO A 23 -1.28 6.18 5.65
N LYS A 24 -2.61 6.28 5.61
CA LYS A 24 -3.35 6.53 4.38
C LYS A 24 -2.90 7.84 3.73
N ILE A 25 -2.53 7.78 2.46
CA ILE A 25 -2.37 8.97 1.62
C ILE A 25 -3.77 9.43 1.22
N ILE A 26 -4.17 10.61 1.71
CA ILE A 26 -5.37 11.28 1.24
C ILE A 26 -5.00 11.91 -0.11
N GLY A 27 -5.71 11.53 -1.17
CA GLY A 27 -5.44 12.03 -2.52
C GLY A 27 -5.44 13.56 -2.54
N GLY A 28 -4.52 14.15 -3.31
CA GLY A 28 -4.33 15.59 -3.37
C GLY A 28 -5.59 16.38 -3.79
N CYS A 29 -5.52 17.70 -3.64
CA CYS A 29 -6.62 18.65 -3.85
C CYS A 29 -7.38 18.47 -5.18
N ALA A 30 -6.76 17.90 -6.20
CA ALA A 30 -7.37 17.69 -7.49
C ALA A 30 -8.53 16.67 -7.50
N GLY A 31 -8.50 15.65 -6.64
CA GLY A 31 -9.64 14.72 -6.50
C GLY A 31 -10.87 15.39 -5.90
N ILE A 32 -10.64 16.30 -4.94
CA ILE A 32 -11.68 17.15 -4.35
C ILE A 32 -12.24 18.11 -5.41
N MET A 33 -11.38 18.74 -6.22
CA MET A 33 -11.81 19.63 -7.30
C MET A 33 -12.65 18.92 -8.37
N PHE A 34 -12.30 17.69 -8.75
CA PHE A 34 -13.08 16.92 -9.72
C PHE A 34 -14.46 16.54 -9.17
N ILE A 35 -14.53 16.20 -7.89
CA ILE A 35 -15.79 15.97 -7.17
C ILE A 35 -16.65 17.23 -7.14
N LEU A 36 -16.07 18.38 -6.82
CA LEU A 36 -16.76 19.67 -6.81
C LEU A 36 -17.28 20.04 -8.21
N LEU A 37 -16.51 19.74 -9.26
CA LEU A 37 -16.90 19.96 -10.65
C LEU A 37 -18.09 19.07 -11.05
N LEU A 38 -18.04 17.78 -10.71
CA LEU A 38 -19.15 16.84 -10.92
C LEU A 38 -20.41 17.27 -10.15
N ALA A 39 -20.24 17.75 -8.91
CA ALA A 39 -21.33 18.29 -8.09
C ALA A 39 -22.01 19.47 -8.77
N PHE A 40 -21.21 20.37 -9.34
CA PHE A 40 -21.68 21.55 -10.04
C PHE A 40 -22.49 21.18 -11.30
N PHE A 41 -22.00 20.24 -12.12
CA PHE A 41 -22.74 19.77 -13.30
C PHE A 41 -24.04 19.04 -12.93
N VAL A 42 -24.03 18.20 -11.90
CA VAL A 42 -25.23 17.49 -11.43
C VAL A 42 -26.27 18.46 -10.86
N ALA A 43 -25.83 19.48 -10.10
CA ALA A 43 -26.72 20.52 -9.57
C ALA A 43 -27.34 21.41 -10.67
N MET A 44 -26.58 21.68 -11.74
CA MET A 44 -27.10 22.38 -12.93
C MET A 44 -28.20 21.57 -13.64
N ILE A 45 -28.03 20.24 -13.76
CA ILE A 45 -29.01 19.34 -14.39
C ILE A 45 -30.27 19.17 -13.52
N LEU A 46 -30.13 19.15 -12.19
CA LEU A 46 -31.24 18.98 -11.22
C LEU A 46 -31.90 20.31 -10.80
N SER A 47 -31.63 21.40 -11.51
CA SER A 47 -32.00 22.78 -11.12
C SER A 47 -33.50 23.09 -10.98
N THR A 48 -34.38 22.11 -11.22
CA THR A 48 -35.82 22.22 -10.99
C THR A 48 -36.22 22.14 -9.52
N ILE A 49 -35.35 21.65 -8.62
CA ILE A 49 -35.64 21.54 -7.17
C ILE A 49 -34.45 22.07 -6.38
N ASN A 50 -34.51 23.35 -5.99
CA ASN A 50 -33.66 24.02 -5.00
C ASN A 50 -32.17 23.62 -5.05
N THR A 51 -31.46 24.17 -6.04
CA THR A 51 -30.05 23.93 -6.39
C THR A 51 -29.08 23.97 -5.21
N VAL A 52 -29.35 24.78 -4.19
CA VAL A 52 -28.48 24.93 -3.02
C VAL A 52 -28.44 23.64 -2.18
N VAL A 53 -29.59 23.03 -1.91
CA VAL A 53 -29.68 21.81 -1.09
C VAL A 53 -29.07 20.62 -1.82
N GLY A 54 -29.34 20.49 -3.12
CA GLY A 54 -28.77 19.43 -3.96
C GLY A 54 -27.24 19.49 -4.04
N THR A 55 -26.68 20.70 -4.16
CA THR A 55 -25.23 20.92 -4.20
C THR A 55 -24.57 20.52 -2.88
N ILE A 56 -25.13 20.95 -1.74
CA ILE A 56 -24.58 20.64 -0.41
C ILE A 56 -24.63 19.13 -0.14
N ALA A 57 -25.75 18.47 -0.43
CA ALA A 57 -25.90 17.03 -0.24
C ALA A 57 -24.90 16.24 -1.10
N PHE A 58 -24.70 16.63 -2.36
CA PHE A 58 -23.76 15.97 -3.25
C PHE A 58 -22.31 16.17 -2.80
N ILE A 59 -21.91 17.40 -2.43
CA ILE A 59 -20.57 17.67 -1.90
C ILE A 59 -20.32 16.81 -0.65
N GLY A 60 -21.31 16.70 0.24
CA GLY A 60 -21.22 15.86 1.43
C GLY A 60 -21.00 14.39 1.11
N ILE A 61 -21.79 13.81 0.20
CA ILE A 61 -21.67 12.40 -0.22
C ILE A 61 -20.32 12.14 -0.91
N ALA A 62 -19.90 13.05 -1.78
CA ALA A 62 -18.70 12.87 -2.55
C ALA A 62 -17.43 13.09 -1.70
N ALA A 63 -17.43 14.06 -0.78
CA ALA A 63 -16.39 14.21 0.23
C ALA A 63 -16.30 12.97 1.14
N TRP A 64 -17.45 12.42 1.56
CA TRP A 64 -17.49 11.19 2.33
C TRP A 64 -16.92 9.98 1.57
N GLY A 65 -17.26 9.84 0.28
CA GLY A 65 -16.70 8.82 -0.60
C GLY A 65 -15.18 8.96 -0.74
N PHE A 66 -14.70 10.17 -1.01
CA PHE A 66 -13.26 10.46 -1.17
C PHE A 66 -12.46 10.18 0.11
N LEU A 67 -12.98 10.59 1.26
CA LEU A 67 -12.35 10.31 2.56
C LEU A 67 -12.28 8.81 2.87
N LYS A 68 -13.11 7.98 2.24
CA LYS A 68 -13.06 6.51 2.38
C LYS A 68 -12.19 5.82 1.32
N MET A 69 -11.91 6.45 0.19
CA MET A 69 -11.06 5.86 -0.85
C MET A 69 -9.59 5.81 -0.39
N ASP A 70 -9.09 4.60 -0.15
CA ASP A 70 -7.66 4.33 -0.01
C ASP A 70 -7.17 3.81 -1.37
N MET A 71 -6.18 4.47 -1.96
CA MET A 71 -5.65 4.14 -3.29
C MET A 71 -4.59 3.03 -3.27
N ARG A 72 -4.13 2.60 -2.08
CA ARG A 72 -3.13 1.53 -1.95
C ARG A 72 -3.69 0.17 -2.35
N LYS A 73 -2.87 -0.80 -2.70
CA LYS A 73 -3.34 -2.19 -2.89
C LYS A 73 -3.89 -2.76 -1.58
N LYS A 74 -4.94 -3.60 -1.62
CA LYS A 74 -5.62 -4.14 -0.43
C LYS A 74 -4.67 -4.76 0.60
N ASN A 75 -3.64 -5.46 0.13
CA ASN A 75 -2.65 -6.14 0.97
C ASN A 75 -1.66 -5.18 1.65
N HIS A 76 -1.61 -3.90 1.25
CA HIS A 76 -0.68 -2.89 1.77
C HIS A 76 -1.38 -1.91 2.73
N ARG A 77 -2.65 -2.17 3.06
CA ARG A 77 -3.48 -1.31 3.92
C ARG A 77 -3.62 -1.84 5.34
N ARG A 78 -3.32 -3.13 5.56
CA ARG A 78 -3.64 -3.83 6.80
C ARG A 78 -2.36 -4.13 7.58
N PRO A 79 -2.37 -3.96 8.91
CA PRO A 79 -1.33 -4.50 9.77
C PRO A 79 -1.15 -6.00 9.53
N SER A 80 0.09 -6.44 9.60
CA SER A 80 0.47 -7.85 9.44
C SER A 80 1.33 -8.30 10.60
N SER A 81 1.07 -9.50 11.09
CA SER A 81 1.86 -10.14 12.14
C SER A 81 2.31 -11.51 11.68
N PHE A 82 3.60 -11.81 11.84
CA PHE A 82 4.16 -13.12 11.52
C PHE A 82 5.24 -13.48 12.53
N PHE A 83 5.45 -14.78 12.73
CA PHE A 83 6.45 -15.32 13.64
C PHE A 83 7.60 -15.92 12.83
N VAL A 84 8.82 -15.69 13.27
CA VAL A 84 10.03 -16.23 12.64
C VAL A 84 10.85 -16.92 13.71
N ASN A 85 11.19 -18.18 13.45
CA ASN A 85 12.17 -18.98 14.17
C ASN A 85 13.22 -19.46 13.14
N PRO A 86 14.47 -19.71 13.55
CA PRO A 86 15.48 -20.35 12.70
C PRO A 86 14.97 -21.51 11.82
N GLU A 87 14.01 -22.32 12.29
CA GLU A 87 13.48 -23.48 11.57
C GLU A 87 12.30 -23.18 10.64
N LYS A 88 11.52 -22.13 10.92
CA LYS A 88 10.26 -21.84 10.21
C LYS A 88 9.76 -20.42 10.33
N ILE A 89 8.95 -20.01 9.36
CA ILE A 89 8.13 -18.80 9.38
C ILE A 89 6.66 -19.20 9.53
N GLU A 90 5.95 -18.60 10.48
CA GLU A 90 4.50 -18.75 10.63
C GLU A 90 3.79 -17.45 10.22
N VAL A 91 2.99 -17.52 9.15
CA VAL A 91 2.27 -16.37 8.59
C VAL A 91 0.87 -16.79 8.17
N ASN A 92 -0.16 -16.06 8.63
CA ASN A 92 -1.57 -16.32 8.27
C ASN A 92 -2.01 -17.79 8.49
N GLY A 93 -1.48 -18.46 9.52
CA GLY A 93 -1.75 -19.87 9.82
C GLY A 93 -1.00 -20.88 8.94
N GLN A 94 -0.06 -20.44 8.10
CA GLN A 94 0.83 -21.30 7.32
C GLN A 94 2.21 -21.36 7.96
N ASN A 95 2.76 -22.57 8.04
CA ASN A 95 4.13 -22.81 8.51
C ASN A 95 5.01 -23.09 7.30
N ILE A 96 6.01 -22.24 7.09
CA ILE A 96 6.96 -22.31 6.00
C ILE A 96 8.30 -22.74 6.59
N SER A 97 8.72 -23.96 6.31
CA SER A 97 10.02 -24.48 6.77
C SER A 97 11.16 -23.72 6.11
N THR A 98 12.21 -23.37 6.86
CA THR A 98 13.41 -22.70 6.34
C THR A 98 14.05 -23.49 5.20
N SER A 99 14.03 -24.83 5.25
CA SER A 99 14.54 -25.70 4.17
C SER A 99 13.78 -25.57 2.84
N SER A 100 12.55 -25.05 2.87
CA SER A 100 11.73 -24.81 1.67
C SER A 100 11.86 -23.38 1.12
N ILE A 101 12.55 -22.51 1.85
CA ILE A 101 12.75 -21.12 1.46
C ILE A 101 13.86 -21.06 0.42
N HIS A 102 13.52 -20.55 -0.77
CA HIS A 102 14.51 -20.29 -1.80
C HIS A 102 15.21 -18.96 -1.56
N ARG A 103 14.42 -17.92 -1.23
CA ARG A 103 14.92 -16.57 -0.91
C ARG A 103 13.83 -15.71 -0.27
N LEU A 104 14.28 -14.68 0.43
CA LEU A 104 13.48 -13.53 0.82
C LEU A 104 13.59 -12.46 -0.27
N ILE A 105 12.50 -11.75 -0.57
CA ILE A 105 12.47 -10.72 -1.62
C ILE A 105 11.69 -9.52 -1.13
N ILE A 106 12.26 -8.35 -1.34
CA ILE A 106 11.53 -7.08 -1.24
C ILE A 106 10.94 -6.78 -2.61
N ARG A 107 9.65 -6.48 -2.68
CA ARG A 107 8.98 -6.08 -3.93
C ARG A 107 8.25 -4.77 -3.74
N ASN A 108 8.29 -3.88 -4.74
CA ASN A 108 7.36 -2.77 -4.78
C ASN A 108 6.11 -3.14 -5.60
N ALA A 109 4.95 -2.70 -5.13
CA ALA A 109 3.71 -2.85 -5.87
C ALA A 109 3.71 -2.18 -7.26
N TYR A 110 4.59 -1.20 -7.48
CA TYR A 110 4.64 -0.36 -8.68
C TYR A 110 5.84 -0.63 -9.60
N ASP A 111 6.81 -1.49 -9.22
CA ASP A 111 8.03 -1.76 -10.02
C ASP A 111 7.74 -2.29 -11.44
N LYS A 112 6.63 -3.03 -11.63
CA LYS A 112 6.28 -3.67 -12.91
C LYS A 112 5.29 -2.86 -13.75
N SER A 113 5.15 -1.57 -13.47
CA SER A 113 4.21 -0.73 -14.21
C SER A 113 4.76 -0.44 -15.61
N PRO A 114 4.00 -0.66 -16.69
CA PRO A 114 4.44 -0.33 -18.04
C PRO A 114 4.70 1.18 -18.14
N ASN A 115 5.92 1.53 -18.54
CA ASN A 115 6.33 2.90 -18.84
C ASN A 115 6.10 3.16 -20.32
N ILE A 116 5.33 4.20 -20.68
CA ILE A 116 5.19 4.60 -22.08
C ILE A 116 6.23 5.68 -22.36
N GLN A 117 7.11 5.43 -23.32
CA GLN A 117 8.00 6.47 -23.81
C GLN A 117 7.20 7.38 -24.75
N LEU A 118 6.92 8.61 -24.33
CA LEU A 118 6.39 9.66 -25.18
C LEU A 118 7.56 10.58 -25.54
N THR A 119 8.01 10.50 -26.80
CA THR A 119 8.95 11.46 -27.42
C THR A 119 10.07 11.97 -26.50
N GLY A 120 11.01 11.10 -26.14
CA GLY A 120 12.21 11.48 -25.37
C GLY A 120 12.03 11.62 -23.86
N GLN A 121 10.82 11.45 -23.33
CA GLN A 121 10.56 11.31 -21.91
C GLN A 121 9.87 9.98 -21.62
N THR A 122 10.45 9.20 -20.71
CA THR A 122 9.82 7.97 -20.19
C THR A 122 8.72 8.39 -19.23
N VAL A 123 7.47 8.40 -19.67
CA VAL A 123 6.35 8.81 -18.83
C VAL A 123 5.46 7.61 -18.51
N PRO A 124 5.33 7.22 -17.24
CA PRO A 124 4.49 6.10 -16.86
C PRO A 124 3.04 6.29 -17.36
N THR A 125 2.42 5.23 -17.89
CA THR A 125 1.05 5.26 -18.42
C THR A 125 0.05 5.75 -17.35
N GLY A 126 -0.34 7.03 -17.38
CA GLY A 126 -1.24 7.63 -16.38
C GLY A 126 -1.01 9.13 -16.09
N VAL A 127 -0.54 9.91 -17.05
CA VAL A 127 0.03 11.28 -16.88
C VAL A 127 -1.00 12.39 -16.59
N GLY A 128 -2.22 12.06 -16.15
CA GLY A 128 -3.19 13.06 -15.74
C GLY A 128 -3.27 13.13 -14.21
N ILE A 129 -2.67 14.14 -13.58
CA ILE A 129 -2.95 14.57 -12.18
C ILE A 129 -2.55 13.55 -11.07
N GLY A 130 -2.23 12.30 -11.41
CA GLY A 130 -1.92 11.22 -10.47
C GLY A 130 -0.44 10.92 -10.27
N TYR A 131 0.49 11.65 -10.91
CA TYR A 131 1.92 11.36 -10.83
C TYR A 131 2.47 11.53 -9.40
N ASP A 132 2.13 12.63 -8.74
CA ASP A 132 2.56 12.87 -7.36
C ASP A 132 1.97 11.85 -6.38
N ILE A 133 0.67 11.54 -6.55
CA ILE A 133 0.00 10.52 -5.74
C ILE A 133 0.64 9.16 -5.97
N ARG A 134 0.98 8.82 -7.22
CA ARG A 134 1.66 7.58 -7.56
C ARG A 134 3.06 7.51 -6.97
N ASN A 135 3.86 8.57 -7.08
CA ASN A 135 5.19 8.63 -6.47
C ASN A 135 5.12 8.45 -4.95
N MET A 136 4.16 9.10 -4.29
CA MET A 136 3.93 8.89 -2.86
C MET A 136 3.50 7.44 -2.56
N LEU A 137 2.61 6.86 -3.38
CA LEU A 137 2.18 5.47 -3.21
C LEU A 137 3.33 4.48 -3.43
N GLU A 138 4.20 4.72 -4.40
CA GLU A 138 5.39 3.93 -4.70
C GLU A 138 6.34 3.92 -3.51
N GLN A 139 6.58 5.07 -2.89
CA GLN A 139 7.43 5.18 -1.70
C GLN A 139 6.93 4.38 -0.49
N ILE A 140 5.63 4.05 -0.40
CA ILE A 140 5.04 3.33 0.74
C ILE A 140 4.44 1.97 0.37
N SER A 141 4.81 1.42 -0.78
CA SER A 141 4.25 0.17 -1.29
C SER A 141 5.27 -0.95 -1.43
N TYR A 142 6.26 -0.97 -0.55
CA TYR A 142 7.14 -2.11 -0.41
C TYR A 142 6.47 -3.24 0.39
N SER A 143 6.75 -4.47 -0.01
CA SER A 143 6.35 -5.70 0.65
C SER A 143 7.54 -6.63 0.82
N LEU A 144 7.53 -7.38 1.93
CA LEU A 144 8.46 -8.48 2.15
C LEU A 144 7.74 -9.78 1.83
N GLU A 145 8.27 -10.53 0.86
CA GLU A 145 7.73 -11.80 0.40
C GLU A 145 8.76 -12.92 0.60
N VAL A 146 8.29 -14.10 0.98
CA VAL A 146 9.10 -15.33 1.02
C VAL A 146 8.75 -16.18 -0.20
N GLU A 147 9.75 -16.61 -0.95
CA GLU A 147 9.57 -17.48 -2.12
C GLU A 147 9.87 -18.92 -1.74
N THR A 148 8.85 -19.78 -1.79
CA THR A 148 8.95 -21.22 -1.50
C THR A 148 8.25 -22.04 -2.57
N GLY A 149 8.91 -23.08 -3.10
CA GLY A 149 8.30 -23.99 -4.07
C GLY A 149 7.66 -23.32 -5.29
N GLY A 150 8.20 -22.18 -5.75
CA GLY A 150 7.68 -21.41 -6.88
C GLY A 150 6.50 -20.48 -6.55
N LYS A 151 6.12 -20.34 -5.28
CA LYS A 151 5.08 -19.40 -4.81
C LYS A 151 5.69 -18.33 -3.92
N ALA A 152 5.31 -17.08 -4.15
CA ALA A 152 5.64 -15.97 -3.26
C ALA A 152 4.51 -15.76 -2.25
N THR A 153 4.84 -15.80 -0.96
CA THR A 153 3.91 -15.54 0.15
C THR A 153 4.30 -14.22 0.81
N GLN A 154 3.36 -13.28 0.86
CA GLN A 154 3.58 -11.98 1.48
C GLN A 154 3.57 -12.08 3.01
N LEU A 155 4.66 -11.67 3.65
CA LEU A 155 4.79 -11.59 5.10
C LEU A 155 4.25 -10.26 5.63
N ALA A 156 4.64 -9.16 4.99
CA ALA A 156 4.21 -7.81 5.32
C ALA A 156 4.15 -6.92 4.07
N GLY A 157 3.40 -5.82 4.15
CA GLY A 157 3.24 -4.89 3.04
C GLY A 157 2.82 -3.50 3.49
N GLY A 158 2.96 -2.53 2.58
CA GLY A 158 2.67 -1.12 2.88
C GLY A 158 3.78 -0.44 3.65
N MET A 159 5.02 -0.87 3.41
CA MET A 159 6.23 -0.34 4.03
C MET A 159 6.91 0.66 3.10
N ASP A 160 7.69 1.56 3.68
CA ASP A 160 8.71 2.30 2.95
C ASP A 160 9.99 1.47 2.79
N ASP A 161 10.88 1.94 1.93
CA ASP A 161 12.12 1.24 1.58
C ASP A 161 12.98 0.95 2.81
N VAL A 162 13.14 1.91 3.72
CA VAL A 162 13.96 1.76 4.92
C VAL A 162 13.39 0.68 5.85
N THR A 163 12.08 0.70 6.10
CA THR A 163 11.42 -0.31 6.93
C THR A 163 11.45 -1.69 6.29
N ALA A 164 11.27 -1.78 4.97
CA ALA A 164 11.32 -3.05 4.26
C ALA A 164 12.71 -3.68 4.33
N ASN A 165 13.78 -2.89 4.15
CA ASN A 165 15.16 -3.36 4.27
C ASN A 165 15.54 -3.72 5.71
N GLY A 166 15.09 -2.95 6.70
CA GLY A 166 15.28 -3.27 8.11
C GLY A 166 14.62 -4.59 8.50
N LEU A 167 13.35 -4.75 8.11
CA LEU A 167 12.62 -6.01 8.34
C LEU A 167 13.26 -7.20 7.61
N TYR A 168 13.68 -7.01 6.36
CA TYR A 168 14.41 -8.03 5.61
C TYR A 168 15.67 -8.48 6.35
N THR A 169 16.48 -7.53 6.80
CA THR A 169 17.75 -7.80 7.49
C THR A 169 17.51 -8.58 8.79
N ASP A 170 16.56 -8.14 9.60
CA ASP A 170 16.21 -8.81 10.86
C ASP A 170 15.68 -10.23 10.63
N VAL A 171 14.86 -10.43 9.60
CA VAL A 171 14.32 -11.76 9.28
C VAL A 171 15.40 -12.67 8.70
N SER A 172 16.26 -12.16 7.81
CA SER A 172 17.39 -12.91 7.24
C SER A 172 18.35 -13.37 8.34
N GLN A 173 18.65 -12.49 9.30
CA GLN A 173 19.52 -12.81 10.43
C GLN A 173 18.95 -13.92 11.31
N VAL A 174 17.63 -13.93 11.55
CA VAL A 174 16.97 -14.98 12.34
C VAL A 174 16.99 -16.32 11.60
N LEU A 175 16.86 -16.31 10.28
CA LEU A 175 16.85 -17.52 9.45
C LEU A 175 18.24 -18.02 9.06
N GLY A 176 19.28 -17.21 9.28
CA GLY A 176 20.66 -17.54 8.87
C GLY A 176 20.87 -17.50 7.35
N LEU A 177 20.13 -16.64 6.65
CA LEU A 177 20.21 -16.41 5.20
C LEU A 177 21.03 -15.17 4.86
#